data_AF-A0A954T586-F1
#
_entry.id   AF-A0A954T586-F1
#
_cell.length_a   1.000
_cell.length_b   1.000
_cell.length_c   1.000
_cell.angle_alpha   90.00
_cell.angle_beta   90.00
_cell.angle_gamma   90.00
#
_symmetry.space_group_name_H-M   'P 1'
#
loop_
_entity.id
_entity.type
_entity.pdbx_description
1 polymer ?
#
loop_
_entity_poly.entity_id
_entity_poly.type
_entity_poly.pdbx_seq_one_letter_code
_entity_poly.pdbx_strand_id
1 'polypeptide(L)'
;MVYLDPYRSQESRDPYTEVVSEWLARNSEQGATCPFLSIGKLSLAYLNHARRHYRKNGQETSEVNIIRQTLKSLCTMYAKDAGRNFGPAKLKAVRQSLIDSGNPRSTIHAHIGRIRRMFR
;
A
#
# COMPACT_ATOMS: atom_id res chain seq x y z
N MET A 1 0.47 -37.70 -14.40
CA MET A 1 0.84 -36.56 -13.53
C MET A 1 0.77 -35.30 -14.37
N VAL A 2 -0.34 -34.58 -14.34
CA VAL A 2 -0.52 -33.30 -15.04
C VAL A 2 -1.21 -32.36 -14.06
N TYR A 3 -0.50 -31.31 -13.66
CA TYR A 3 -0.90 -30.34 -12.66
C TYR A 3 -1.25 -29.05 -13.38
N LEU A 4 -2.53 -28.78 -13.60
CA LEU A 4 -3.04 -27.53 -14.17
C LEU A 4 -4.39 -27.24 -13.50
N ASP A 5 -4.33 -26.65 -12.32
CA ASP A 5 -5.51 -26.05 -11.71
C ASP A 5 -5.60 -24.57 -12.14
N PRO A 6 -6.65 -24.16 -12.88
CA PRO A 6 -6.83 -22.77 -13.29
C PRO A 6 -7.32 -21.93 -12.11
N TYR A 7 -6.43 -21.16 -11.50
CA TYR A 7 -6.75 -20.26 -10.39
C TYR A 7 -7.55 -19.03 -10.87
N ARG A 8 -8.83 -19.22 -11.16
CA ARG A 8 -9.83 -18.17 -11.37
C ARG A 8 -11.04 -18.40 -10.47
N SER A 9 -10.84 -18.37 -9.15
CA SER A 9 -11.95 -18.29 -8.21
C SER A 9 -12.34 -16.83 -7.95
N GLN A 10 -13.56 -16.53 -8.36
CA GLN A 10 -14.25 -15.24 -8.41
C GLN A 10 -14.78 -14.78 -7.02
N GLU A 11 -14.18 -15.22 -5.91
CA GLU A 11 -14.73 -15.03 -4.55
C GLU A 11 -13.85 -14.18 -3.63
N SER A 12 -13.53 -12.94 -4.02
CA SER A 12 -12.86 -12.01 -3.08
C SER A 12 -13.17 -10.55 -3.39
N ARG A 13 -14.44 -10.21 -3.56
CA ARG A 13 -14.87 -8.81 -3.75
C ARG A 13 -15.49 -8.17 -2.50
N ASP A 14 -15.91 -8.97 -1.53
CA ASP A 14 -16.77 -8.52 -0.43
C ASP A 14 -16.04 -7.93 0.80
N PRO A 15 -14.94 -8.53 1.32
CA PRO A 15 -14.32 -8.01 2.56
C PRO A 15 -13.52 -6.73 2.33
N TYR A 16 -13.27 -6.36 1.07
CA TYR A 16 -12.53 -5.13 0.77
C TYR A 16 -13.42 -3.91 0.88
N THR A 17 -14.71 -3.97 0.54
CA THR A 17 -15.62 -2.82 0.56
C THR A 17 -15.99 -2.39 1.97
N GLU A 18 -16.17 -3.34 2.89
CA GLU A 18 -16.54 -3.07 4.28
C GLU A 18 -15.39 -2.46 5.10
N VAL A 19 -14.19 -3.05 4.99
CA VAL A 19 -12.98 -2.50 5.65
C VAL A 19 -12.65 -1.08 5.13
N VAL A 20 -13.07 -0.80 3.90
CA VAL A 20 -12.90 0.48 3.22
C VAL A 20 -13.88 1.53 3.72
N SER A 21 -15.15 1.17 3.98
CA SER A 21 -16.15 2.09 4.51
C SER A 21 -15.87 2.45 5.98
N GLU A 22 -15.45 1.49 6.79
CA GLU A 22 -15.02 1.74 8.18
C GLU A 22 -13.83 2.72 8.22
N TRP A 23 -12.87 2.55 7.31
CA TRP A 23 -11.71 3.44 7.22
C TRP A 23 -12.11 4.87 6.80
N LEU A 24 -13.07 5.03 5.87
CA LEU A 24 -13.57 6.33 5.45
C LEU A 24 -14.28 7.08 6.58
N ALA A 25 -15.07 6.37 7.39
CA ALA A 25 -15.79 6.96 8.52
C ALA A 25 -14.82 7.46 9.60
N ARG A 26 -13.71 6.76 9.84
CA ARG A 26 -12.75 7.07 10.91
C ARG A 26 -11.77 8.21 10.57
N ASN A 27 -11.52 8.47 9.30
CA ASN A 27 -10.47 9.41 8.85
C ASN A 27 -11.00 10.77 8.34
N SER A 28 -12.31 10.92 8.16
CA SER A 28 -12.93 12.20 7.77
C SER A 28 -12.76 13.27 8.86
N GLU A 29 -12.86 12.88 10.14
CA GLU A 29 -12.89 13.80 11.29
C GLU A 29 -11.52 14.34 11.72
N GLN A 30 -10.41 13.70 11.32
CA GLN A 30 -9.08 13.96 11.90
C GLN A 30 -8.25 15.06 11.21
N GLY A 31 -8.84 16.10 10.62
CA GLY A 31 -7.98 17.13 10.02
C GLY A 31 -8.49 18.55 10.04
N ALA A 32 -7.99 19.26 11.03
CA ALA A 32 -7.95 20.71 11.00
C ALA A 32 -6.52 21.30 11.08
N THR A 33 -5.44 20.50 11.20
CA THR A 33 -4.19 21.12 11.74
C THR A 33 -2.84 20.52 11.31
N CYS A 34 -2.68 19.99 10.09
CA CYS A 34 -1.35 19.61 9.61
C CYS A 34 -1.04 20.20 8.22
N PRO A 35 0.10 20.92 8.04
CA PRO A 35 0.46 21.51 6.76
C PRO A 35 0.69 20.40 5.72
N PHE A 36 -0.05 20.45 4.61
CA PHE A 36 0.05 19.65 3.37
C PHE A 36 1.13 18.55 3.37
N LEU A 37 0.88 17.45 4.10
CA LEU A 37 1.74 16.27 4.04
C LEU A 37 1.36 15.48 2.79
N SER A 38 2.17 15.58 1.75
CA SER A 38 1.96 14.80 0.52
C SER A 38 2.31 13.33 0.73
N ILE A 39 1.72 12.46 -0.08
CA ILE A 39 2.01 11.02 -0.07
C ILE A 39 3.50 10.76 -0.35
N GLY A 40 4.14 11.56 -1.22
CA GLY A 40 5.57 11.44 -1.47
C GLY A 40 6.43 11.70 -0.21
N LYS A 41 6.09 12.75 0.57
CA LYS A 41 6.78 13.04 1.84
C LYS A 41 6.53 11.95 2.88
N LEU A 42 5.29 11.47 2.97
CA LEU A 42 4.89 10.40 3.88
C LEU A 42 5.60 9.08 3.52
N SER A 43 5.70 8.76 2.23
CA SER A 43 6.44 7.60 1.71
C SER A 43 7.93 7.68 2.06
N LEU A 44 8.54 8.85 1.91
CA LEU A 44 9.95 9.06 2.28
C LEU A 44 10.18 8.87 3.78
N ALA A 45 9.30 9.44 4.61
CA ALA A 45 9.35 9.28 6.06
C ALA A 45 9.23 7.81 6.48
N TYR A 46 8.27 7.09 5.89
CA TYR A 46 8.09 5.67 6.15
C TYR A 46 9.27 4.82 5.68
N LEU A 47 9.88 5.13 4.52
CA LEU A 47 11.07 4.43 4.07
C LEU A 47 12.25 4.62 5.05
N ASN A 48 12.42 5.83 5.58
CA ASN A 48 13.45 6.11 6.59
C ASN A 48 13.18 5.35 7.89
N HIS A 49 11.92 5.26 8.32
CA HIS A 49 11.51 4.42 9.45
C HIS A 49 11.82 2.93 9.18
N ALA A 50 11.44 2.42 8.00
CA ALA A 50 11.66 1.05 7.59
C ALA A 50 13.15 0.67 7.60
N ARG A 51 14.04 1.55 7.12
CA ARG A 51 15.51 1.34 7.16
C ARG A 51 16.08 1.21 8.58
N ARG A 52 15.48 1.91 9.54
CA ARG A 52 15.89 1.85 10.95
C ARG A 52 15.33 0.60 11.64
N HIS A 53 14.09 0.24 11.32
CA HIS A 53 13.38 -0.87 11.95
C HIS A 53 13.75 -2.24 11.39
N TYR A 54 13.78 -2.39 10.07
CA TYR A 54 14.07 -3.66 9.40
C TYR A 54 15.58 -3.85 9.24
N ARG A 55 16.25 -4.08 10.38
CA ARG A 55 17.67 -4.41 10.43
C ARG A 55 17.88 -5.76 11.09
N LYS A 56 18.82 -6.54 10.56
CA LYS A 56 19.31 -7.78 11.17
C LYS A 56 20.84 -7.70 11.18
N ASN A 57 21.44 -7.85 12.36
CA ASN A 57 22.90 -7.72 12.55
C ASN A 57 23.47 -6.39 12.00
N GLY A 58 22.74 -5.29 12.19
CA GLY A 58 23.16 -3.96 11.71
C GLY A 58 22.92 -3.71 10.22
N GLN A 59 22.57 -4.72 9.41
CA GLN A 59 22.30 -4.58 7.98
C GLN A 59 20.79 -4.49 7.67
N GLU A 60 20.44 -3.71 6.65
CA GLU A 60 19.06 -3.62 6.13
C GLU A 60 18.63 -4.98 5.59
N THR A 61 17.42 -5.42 5.93
CA THR A 61 16.87 -6.65 5.35
C THR A 61 16.28 -6.39 3.96
N SER A 62 16.00 -7.46 3.22
CA SER A 62 15.30 -7.41 1.93
C SER A 62 13.93 -6.74 2.02
N GLU A 63 13.31 -6.68 3.21
CA GLU A 63 12.04 -6.01 3.45
C GLU A 63 12.10 -4.50 3.12
N VAL A 64 13.23 -3.85 3.39
CA VAL A 64 13.44 -2.44 3.02
C VAL A 64 13.37 -2.26 1.50
N ASN A 65 13.95 -3.20 0.74
CA ASN A 65 13.92 -3.19 -0.72
C ASN A 65 12.50 -3.39 -1.26
N ILE A 66 11.72 -4.29 -0.64
CA ILE A 66 10.33 -4.54 -1.02
C ILE A 66 9.46 -3.32 -0.70
N ILE A 67 9.64 -2.70 0.46
CA ILE A 67 8.94 -1.46 0.84
C ILE A 67 9.28 -0.36 -0.17
N ARG A 68 10.55 -0.18 -0.54
CA ARG A 68 10.95 0.82 -1.54
C ARG A 68 10.23 0.63 -2.88
N GLN A 69 10.16 -0.61 -3.37
CA GLN A 69 9.44 -0.94 -4.62
C GLN A 69 7.94 -0.66 -4.50
N THR A 70 7.34 -1.04 -3.37
CA THR A 70 5.93 -0.79 -3.07
C THR A 70 5.61 0.71 -3.10
N LEU A 71 6.43 1.51 -2.43
CA LEU A 71 6.25 2.96 -2.35
C LEU A 71 6.50 3.64 -3.70
N LYS A 72 7.38 3.09 -4.55
CA LYS A 72 7.61 3.61 -5.89
C LYS A 72 6.32 3.55 -6.72
N SER A 73 5.62 2.41 -6.74
CA SER A 73 4.34 2.28 -7.46
C SER A 73 3.30 3.27 -6.95
N LEU A 74 3.22 3.49 -5.64
CA LEU A 74 2.33 4.47 -5.03
C LEU A 74 2.69 5.92 -5.46
N CYS A 75 3.98 6.26 -5.39
CA CYS A 75 4.48 7.60 -5.71
C CYS A 75 4.31 7.94 -7.19
N THR A 76 4.43 6.97 -8.10
CA THR A 76 4.21 7.20 -9.54
C THR A 76 2.82 7.76 -9.82
N MET A 77 1.80 7.32 -9.07
CA MET A 77 0.41 7.74 -9.28
C MET A 77 0.01 8.96 -8.43
N TYR A 78 0.45 9.00 -7.17
CA TYR A 78 -0.14 9.90 -6.18
C TYR A 78 0.88 10.70 -5.35
N ALA A 79 2.16 10.79 -5.76
CA ALA A 79 3.18 11.48 -4.93
C ALA A 79 2.82 12.93 -4.54
N LYS A 80 2.11 13.66 -5.41
CA LYS A 80 1.71 15.06 -5.21
C LYS A 80 0.41 15.22 -4.41
N ASP A 81 -0.37 14.15 -4.28
CA ASP A 81 -1.63 14.20 -3.56
C ASP A 81 -1.40 14.38 -2.06
N ALA A 82 -2.32 15.10 -1.42
CA ALA A 82 -2.37 15.19 0.03
C ALA A 82 -2.66 13.80 0.62
N GLY A 83 -1.89 13.39 1.63
CA GLY A 83 -2.05 12.09 2.30
C GLY A 83 -3.45 11.90 2.90
N ARG A 84 -4.08 12.99 3.35
CA ARG A 84 -5.46 12.97 3.85
C ARG A 84 -6.50 12.67 2.77
N ASN A 85 -6.20 12.99 1.51
CA ASN A 85 -7.06 12.67 0.37
C ASN A 85 -6.72 11.30 -0.22
N PHE A 86 -5.84 10.52 0.44
CA PHE A 86 -5.51 9.17 0.02
C PHE A 86 -6.53 8.18 0.58
N GLY A 87 -7.57 7.94 -0.22
CA GLY A 87 -8.65 7.05 0.17
C GLY A 87 -8.54 5.63 -0.40
N PRO A 88 -9.52 4.79 -0.05
CA PRO A 88 -9.63 3.41 -0.49
C PRO A 88 -9.84 3.26 -2.01
N ALA A 89 -10.45 4.27 -2.65
CA ALA A 89 -10.59 4.34 -4.10
C ALA A 89 -9.22 4.44 -4.79
N LYS A 90 -8.32 5.29 -4.26
CA LYS A 90 -6.94 5.43 -4.76
C LYS A 90 -6.12 4.18 -4.47
N LEU A 91 -6.31 3.55 -3.31
CA LEU A 91 -5.69 2.26 -3.01
C LEU A 91 -6.13 1.15 -3.99
N LYS A 92 -7.41 1.15 -4.41
CA LYS A 92 -7.93 0.23 -5.43
C LYS A 92 -7.27 0.49 -6.80
N ALA A 93 -7.03 1.75 -7.17
CA ALA A 93 -6.31 2.10 -8.39
C ALA A 93 -4.84 1.64 -8.35
N VAL A 94 -4.14 1.81 -7.21
CA VAL A 94 -2.79 1.26 -7.04
C VAL A 94 -2.79 -0.27 -7.16
N ARG A 95 -3.78 -0.95 -6.56
CA ARG A 95 -3.95 -2.40 -6.73
C ARG A 95 -4.09 -2.77 -8.20
N GLN A 96 -4.93 -2.05 -8.95
CA GLN A 96 -5.16 -2.32 -10.37
C GLN A 96 -3.85 -2.17 -11.17
N SER A 97 -3.08 -1.11 -10.93
CA SER A 97 -1.76 -0.93 -11.56
C SER A 97 -0.80 -2.10 -11.32
N LEU A 98 -0.82 -2.68 -10.12
CA LEU A 98 0.00 -3.86 -9.81
C LEU A 98 -0.48 -5.12 -10.54
N ILE A 99 -1.80 -5.27 -10.73
CA ILE A 99 -2.40 -6.34 -11.55
C ILE A 99 -1.97 -6.16 -13.01
N ASP A 100 -2.10 -4.95 -13.54
CA ASP A 100 -1.78 -4.63 -14.94
C ASP A 100 -0.28 -4.83 -15.24
N SER A 101 0.57 -4.65 -14.22
CA SER A 101 2.01 -4.93 -14.29
C SER A 101 2.35 -6.43 -14.18
N GLY A 102 1.36 -7.32 -14.12
CA GLY A 102 1.57 -8.78 -14.09
C GLY A 102 2.04 -9.34 -12.75
N ASN A 103 1.88 -8.60 -11.64
CA ASN A 103 2.34 -9.10 -10.33
C ASN A 103 1.45 -10.27 -9.85
N PRO A 104 2.03 -11.31 -9.23
CA PRO A 104 1.23 -12.38 -8.66
C PRO A 104 0.40 -11.87 -7.47
N ARG A 105 -0.78 -12.46 -7.28
CA ARG A 105 -1.76 -12.04 -6.27
C ARG A 105 -1.15 -11.92 -4.86
N SER A 106 -0.28 -12.84 -4.47
CA SER A 106 0.43 -12.81 -3.18
C SER A 106 1.27 -11.54 -3.00
N THR A 107 2.03 -11.15 -4.02
CA THR A 107 2.81 -9.91 -4.04
C THR A 107 1.90 -8.69 -3.95
N ILE A 108 0.79 -8.66 -4.71
CA ILE A 108 -0.17 -7.55 -4.67
C ILE A 108 -0.73 -7.37 -3.25
N HIS A 109 -1.19 -8.44 -2.61
CA HIS A 109 -1.70 -8.38 -1.23
C HIS A 109 -0.64 -7.89 -0.24
N ALA A 110 0.59 -8.38 -0.38
CA ALA A 110 1.69 -7.97 0.49
C ALA A 110 2.05 -6.48 0.29
N HIS A 111 2.04 -5.97 -0.94
CA HIS A 111 2.24 -4.55 -1.25
C HIS A 111 1.13 -3.69 -0.65
N ILE A 112 -0.14 -4.06 -0.83
CA ILE A 112 -1.28 -3.32 -0.26
C ILE A 112 -1.20 -3.32 1.28
N GLY A 113 -0.82 -4.43 1.90
CA GLY A 113 -0.60 -4.51 3.35
C GLY A 113 0.48 -3.54 3.84
N ARG A 114 1.59 -3.40 3.11
CA ARG A 114 2.67 -2.44 3.42
C ARG A 114 2.22 -0.99 3.25
N ILE A 115 1.48 -0.69 2.19
CA ILE A 115 0.88 0.65 1.99
C ILE A 115 -0.03 0.98 3.17
N ARG A 116 -0.86 0.04 3.63
CA ARG A 116 -1.74 0.28 4.79
C ARG A 116 -0.96 0.52 6.09
N ARG A 117 0.17 -0.17 6.31
CA ARG A 117 1.05 0.07 7.48
C ARG A 117 1.69 1.45 7.46
N MET A 118 1.90 2.03 6.28
CA MET A 118 2.45 3.38 6.13
C MET A 118 1.53 4.46 6.73
N PHE A 119 0.21 4.24 6.71
CA PHE A 119 -0.81 5.16 7.23
C PHE A 119 -1.21 4.86 8.68
N ARG A 120 -0.56 3.90 9.35
CA ARG A 120 -0.75 3.59 10.76
C ARG A 120 0.40 4.18 11.57
#